data_AF-A0A1F9JYQ6-F1
#
_entry.id   AF-A0A1F9JYQ6-F1
#
_cell.length_a   1.000
_cell.length_b   1.000
_cell.length_c   1.000
_cell.angle_alpha   90.00
_cell.angle_beta   90.00
_cell.angle_gamma   90.00
#
_symmetry.space_group_name_H-M   'P 1'
#
loop_
_entity.id
_entity.type
_entity.pdbx_description
1 polymer ?
#
loop_
_entity_poly.entity_id
_entity_poly.type
_entity_poly.pdbx_seq_one_letter_code
_entity_poly.pdbx_strand_id
1 'polypeptide(L)'
;MTLEPYSALAPANPAALEESGPEFHRNWLTASLADIEANNRASWNLALSIPRETAFCDLIYHPEETVFLRHARLSGHRSLNGKGMLIAQAADALFDKICREHLHKAGLDNSSTYQRVLETMYESW
;
A
#
# COMPACT_ATOMS: atom_id res chain seq x y z
N MET A 1 -10.61 2.82 6.88
CA MET A 1 -10.71 1.39 7.25
C MET A 1 -9.31 0.81 7.10
N THR A 2 -8.57 0.68 8.20
CA THR A 2 -7.25 0.03 8.20
C THR A 2 -7.50 -1.48 8.14
N LEU A 3 -6.90 -2.18 7.17
CA LEU A 3 -7.01 -3.64 7.04
C LEU A 3 -6.21 -4.39 8.11
N GLU A 4 -5.61 -3.68 9.07
CA GLU A 4 -4.98 -4.34 10.21
C GLU A 4 -6.04 -5.06 11.05
N PRO A 5 -5.76 -6.28 11.52
CA PRO A 5 -4.46 -6.99 11.48
C PRO A 5 -4.36 -8.08 10.39
N TYR A 6 -5.17 -8.01 9.33
CA TYR A 6 -5.22 -9.00 8.28
C TYR A 6 -4.15 -8.79 7.20
N SER A 7 -3.66 -9.90 6.66
CA SER A 7 -2.84 -9.94 5.45
C SER A 7 -3.72 -10.15 4.22
N ALA A 8 -3.39 -9.45 3.12
CA ALA A 8 -4.07 -9.61 1.83
C ALA A 8 -3.77 -10.94 1.11
N LEU A 9 -2.82 -11.74 1.61
CA LEU A 9 -2.44 -13.04 1.03
C LEU A 9 -3.34 -14.20 1.44
N ALA A 10 -4.30 -13.95 2.32
CA ALA A 10 -5.22 -14.97 2.78
C ALA A 10 -6.63 -14.38 2.92
N PRO A 11 -7.68 -15.22 2.86
CA PRO A 11 -9.03 -14.78 3.16
C PRO A 11 -9.11 -14.13 4.55
N ALA A 12 -9.96 -13.12 4.66
CA ALA A 12 -10.32 -12.49 5.93
C ALA A 12 -11.85 -12.51 6.04
N ASN A 13 -12.35 -12.99 7.16
CA ASN A 13 -13.76 -13.05 7.49
C ASN A 13 -13.98 -12.50 8.91
N PRO A 14 -13.77 -11.18 9.09
CA PRO A 14 -13.87 -10.55 10.41
C PRO A 14 -15.29 -10.62 10.97
N ALA A 15 -15.41 -10.58 12.29
CA ALA A 15 -16.71 -10.51 12.95
C ALA A 15 -17.48 -9.25 12.52
N ALA A 16 -18.72 -9.43 12.08
CA ALA A 16 -19.63 -8.33 11.77
C ALA A 16 -20.30 -7.84 13.05
N LEU A 17 -19.67 -6.84 13.71
CA LEU A 17 -20.22 -6.15 14.87
C LEU A 17 -20.64 -4.73 14.48
N GLU A 18 -21.68 -4.19 15.11
CA GLU A 18 -22.04 -2.79 14.94
C GLU A 18 -21.00 -1.87 15.60
N GLU A 19 -20.52 -0.88 14.85
CA GLU A 19 -19.57 0.13 15.32
C GLU A 19 -20.24 1.05 16.35
N SER A 20 -20.14 0.69 17.64
CA SER A 20 -20.75 1.44 18.74
C SER A 20 -19.90 1.43 20.00
N GLY A 21 -19.67 2.63 20.52
CA GLY A 21 -19.05 2.85 21.83
C GLY A 21 -17.53 2.63 21.88
N PRO A 22 -16.91 2.97 23.02
CA PRO A 22 -15.44 2.96 23.18
C PRO A 22 -14.86 1.53 23.21
N GLU A 23 -15.65 0.52 23.53
CA GLU A 23 -15.21 -0.88 23.61
C GLU A 23 -15.28 -1.62 22.26
N PHE A 24 -15.75 -0.95 21.19
CA PHE A 24 -15.95 -1.58 19.89
C PHE A 24 -14.70 -2.33 19.40
N HIS A 25 -13.54 -1.66 19.33
CA HIS A 25 -12.33 -2.27 18.79
C HIS A 25 -11.85 -3.47 19.63
N ARG A 26 -12.03 -3.43 20.96
CA ARG A 26 -11.69 -4.55 21.84
C ARG A 26 -12.59 -5.75 21.57
N ASN A 27 -13.90 -5.52 21.48
CA ASN A 27 -14.88 -6.58 21.23
C ASN A 27 -14.70 -7.18 19.84
N TRP A 28 -14.49 -6.33 18.82
CA TRP A 28 -14.24 -6.75 17.45
C TRP A 28 -12.95 -7.58 17.34
N LEU A 29 -11.86 -7.13 17.97
CA LEU A 29 -10.60 -7.86 17.98
C LEU A 29 -10.78 -9.23 18.65
N THR A 30 -11.47 -9.26 19.80
CA THR A 30 -11.74 -10.50 20.54
C THR A 30 -12.55 -11.48 19.69
N ALA A 31 -13.61 -11.00 19.04
CA ALA A 31 -14.48 -11.83 18.20
C ALA A 31 -13.78 -12.29 16.90
N SER A 32 -12.84 -11.50 16.38
CA SER A 32 -12.13 -11.79 15.13
C SER A 32 -10.80 -12.53 15.33
N LEU A 33 -10.34 -12.72 16.57
CA LEU A 33 -8.98 -13.19 16.86
C LEU A 33 -8.62 -14.52 16.16
N ALA A 34 -9.52 -15.49 16.21
CA ALA A 34 -9.30 -16.80 15.57
C ALA A 34 -9.15 -16.68 14.04
N ASP A 35 -9.93 -15.79 13.41
CA ASP A 35 -9.84 -15.53 11.96
C ASP A 35 -8.56 -14.79 11.60
N ILE A 36 -8.16 -13.80 12.42
CA ILE A 36 -6.89 -13.08 12.29
C ILE A 36 -5.71 -14.06 12.34
N GLU A 37 -5.69 -14.97 13.31
CA GLU A 37 -4.63 -15.97 13.46
C GLU A 37 -4.59 -16.94 12.27
N ALA A 38 -5.77 -17.39 11.79
CA ALA A 38 -5.88 -18.25 10.63
C ALA A 38 -5.37 -17.56 9.35
N ASN A 39 -5.79 -16.30 9.12
CA ASN A 39 -5.32 -15.47 8.01
C ASN A 39 -3.79 -15.30 8.04
N ASN A 40 -3.24 -14.89 9.18
CA ASN A 40 -1.81 -14.65 9.31
C ASN A 40 -1.01 -15.95 9.07
N ARG A 41 -1.46 -17.08 9.62
CA ARG A 41 -0.82 -18.39 9.39
C ARG A 41 -0.85 -18.80 7.91
N ALA A 42 -1.99 -18.67 7.25
CA ALA A 42 -2.12 -18.99 5.83
C ALA A 42 -1.24 -18.09 4.97
N SER A 43 -1.20 -16.79 5.28
CA SER A 43 -0.34 -15.81 4.62
C SER A 43 1.14 -16.16 4.73
N TRP A 44 1.62 -16.54 5.93
CA TRP A 44 3.00 -16.99 6.12
C TRP A 44 3.34 -18.23 5.31
N ASN A 45 2.47 -19.23 5.34
CA ASN A 45 2.68 -20.47 4.59
C ASN A 45 2.76 -20.19 3.08
N LEU A 46 1.90 -19.31 2.57
CA LEU A 46 1.93 -18.90 1.17
C LEU A 46 3.23 -18.16 0.85
N ALA A 47 3.62 -17.16 1.64
CA ALA A 47 4.84 -16.40 1.42
C ALA A 47 6.09 -17.30 1.40
N LEU A 48 6.21 -18.22 2.36
CA LEU A 48 7.32 -19.18 2.43
C LEU A 48 7.34 -20.18 1.26
N SER A 49 6.21 -20.41 0.60
CA SER A 49 6.12 -21.27 -0.58
C SER A 49 6.53 -20.59 -1.89
N ILE A 50 6.60 -19.25 -1.91
CA ILE A 50 6.89 -18.46 -3.11
C ILE A 50 8.41 -18.35 -3.30
N PRO A 51 8.94 -18.46 -4.55
CA PRO A 51 10.36 -18.26 -4.83
C PRO A 51 10.88 -16.91 -4.34
N ARG A 52 12.07 -16.87 -3.74
CA ARG A 52 12.61 -15.66 -3.08
C ARG A 52 12.84 -14.49 -4.05
N GLU A 53 13.03 -14.78 -5.33
CA GLU A 53 13.24 -13.80 -6.39
C GLU A 53 11.97 -13.01 -6.71
N THR A 54 10.79 -13.56 -6.38
CA THR A 54 9.49 -12.91 -6.53
C THR A 54 9.41 -11.69 -5.61
N ALA A 55 8.96 -10.56 -6.17
CA ALA A 55 8.71 -9.33 -5.42
C ALA A 55 7.22 -9.19 -5.09
N PHE A 56 6.93 -8.63 -3.92
CA PHE A 56 5.57 -8.39 -3.46
C PHE A 56 5.29 -6.89 -3.54
N CYS A 57 4.25 -6.51 -4.28
CA CYS A 57 3.90 -5.12 -4.49
C CYS A 57 2.52 -4.85 -3.90
N ASP A 58 2.41 -3.84 -3.04
CA ASP A 58 1.16 -3.37 -2.46
C ASP A 58 0.82 -1.99 -3.01
N LEU A 59 -0.43 -1.77 -3.41
CA LEU A 59 -0.89 -0.45 -3.85
C LEU A 59 -1.20 0.47 -2.65
N ILE A 60 -1.32 -0.10 -1.46
CA ILE A 60 -1.49 0.65 -0.22
C ILE A 60 -0.18 1.36 0.15
N TYR A 61 -0.29 2.63 0.51
CA TYR A 61 0.83 3.48 0.91
C TYR A 61 0.76 3.95 2.37
N HIS A 62 -0.37 3.72 3.05
CA HIS A 62 -0.54 4.02 4.46
C HIS A 62 -1.29 2.88 5.19
N PRO A 63 -0.67 2.24 6.20
CA PRO A 63 0.69 2.47 6.71
C PRO A 63 1.78 2.15 5.67
N GLU A 64 3.01 2.60 5.91
CA GLU A 64 4.14 2.40 4.97
C GLU A 64 4.47 0.91 4.79
N GLU A 65 4.33 0.12 5.85
CA GLU A 65 4.44 -1.34 5.85
C GLU A 65 3.10 -1.94 6.29
N THR A 66 2.36 -2.52 5.34
CA THR A 66 1.15 -3.32 5.63
C THR A 66 1.53 -4.69 6.18
N VAL A 67 0.57 -5.42 6.77
CA VAL A 67 0.80 -6.82 7.20
C VAL A 67 1.27 -7.69 6.03
N PHE A 68 0.75 -7.45 4.82
CA PHE A 68 1.19 -8.12 3.60
C PHE A 68 2.68 -7.87 3.29
N LEU A 69 3.11 -6.60 3.30
CA LEU A 69 4.51 -6.26 3.04
C LEU A 69 5.44 -6.71 4.18
N ARG A 70 4.97 -6.66 5.43
CA ARG A 70 5.70 -7.21 6.57
C ARG A 70 5.95 -8.71 6.39
N HIS A 71 4.96 -9.45 5.88
CA HIS A 71 5.11 -10.87 5.61
C HIS A 71 6.09 -11.14 4.47
N ALA A 72 6.05 -10.33 3.41
CA ALA A 72 7.04 -10.38 2.33
C ALA A 72 8.47 -10.18 2.85
N ARG A 73 8.70 -9.12 3.63
CA ARG A 73 10.03 -8.79 4.17
C ARG A 73 10.57 -9.89 5.07
N LEU A 74 9.76 -10.40 5.99
CA LEU A 74 10.20 -11.41 6.95
C LEU A 74 10.41 -12.80 6.32
N SER A 75 9.77 -13.10 5.20
CA SER A 75 10.07 -14.31 4.38
C SER A 75 11.24 -14.10 3.41
N GLY A 76 11.77 -12.87 3.31
CA GLY A 76 12.97 -12.53 2.56
C GLY A 76 12.73 -12.11 1.12
N HIS A 77 11.51 -11.69 0.78
CA HIS A 77 11.19 -11.11 -0.52
C HIS A 77 11.53 -9.62 -0.56
N ARG A 78 11.76 -9.14 -1.78
CA ARG A 78 11.72 -7.70 -2.06
C ARG A 78 10.26 -7.23 -2.00
N SER A 79 10.05 -6.04 -1.46
CA SER A 79 8.73 -5.43 -1.31
C SER A 79 8.70 -4.00 -1.84
N LEU A 80 7.57 -3.59 -2.40
CA LEU A 80 7.29 -2.21 -2.80
C LEU A 80 5.89 -1.82 -2.33
N ASN A 81 5.73 -0.63 -1.74
CA ASN A 81 4.43 -0.09 -1.35
C ASN A 81 3.87 0.87 -2.41
N GLY A 82 2.70 1.43 -2.13
CA GLY A 82 1.98 2.29 -3.06
C GLY A 82 2.58 3.68 -3.26
N LYS A 83 3.56 4.11 -2.44
CA LYS A 83 4.07 5.49 -2.43
C LYS A 83 4.59 5.90 -3.81
N GLY A 84 5.44 5.06 -4.41
CA GLY A 84 6.03 5.35 -5.72
C GLY A 84 4.97 5.48 -6.83
N MET A 85 3.98 4.59 -6.85
CA MET A 85 2.88 4.66 -7.80
C MET A 85 2.07 5.95 -7.60
N LEU A 86 1.71 6.29 -6.37
CA LEU A 86 0.91 7.47 -6.07
C LEU A 86 1.62 8.76 -6.50
N ILE A 87 2.91 8.88 -6.23
CA ILE A 87 3.73 10.03 -6.64
C ILE A 87 3.84 10.11 -8.15
N ALA A 88 4.09 8.99 -8.84
CA ALA A 88 4.15 8.96 -10.31
C ALA A 88 2.81 9.39 -10.93
N GLN A 89 1.68 8.88 -10.41
CA GLN A 89 0.36 9.28 -10.88
C GLN A 89 0.07 10.77 -10.65
N ALA A 90 0.49 11.32 -9.51
CA ALA A 90 0.35 12.75 -9.22
C ALA A 90 1.22 13.60 -10.17
N ALA A 91 2.45 13.18 -10.43
CA ALA A 91 3.35 13.84 -11.36
C ALA A 91 2.79 13.82 -12.79
N ASP A 92 2.33 12.66 -13.27
CA ASP A 92 1.69 12.51 -14.58
C ASP A 92 0.44 13.39 -14.71
N ALA A 93 -0.43 13.39 -13.69
CA ALA A 93 -1.63 14.22 -13.69
C ALA A 93 -1.28 15.71 -13.76
N LEU A 94 -0.31 16.16 -12.96
CA LEU A 94 0.12 17.55 -12.94
C LEU A 94 0.75 17.95 -14.27
N PHE A 95 1.74 17.20 -14.74
CA PHE A 95 2.56 17.54 -15.90
C PHE A 95 1.79 17.37 -17.22
N ASP A 96 1.21 16.19 -17.47
CA ASP A 96 0.63 15.85 -18.77
C ASP A 96 -0.83 16.25 -18.93
N LYS A 97 -1.56 16.50 -17.83
CA LYS A 97 -3.00 16.78 -17.88
C LYS A 97 -3.35 18.19 -17.45
N ILE A 98 -2.93 18.59 -16.25
CA ILE A 98 -3.36 19.86 -15.64
C ILE A 98 -2.54 21.03 -16.20
N CYS A 99 -1.22 20.90 -16.23
CA CYS A 99 -0.31 22.00 -16.58
C CYS A 99 0.20 21.97 -18.02
N ARG A 100 -0.13 20.95 -18.82
CA ARG A 100 0.43 20.72 -20.16
C ARG A 100 0.45 21.97 -21.04
N GLU A 101 -0.71 22.62 -21.22
CA GLU A 101 -0.82 23.84 -22.05
C GLU A 101 0.04 24.99 -21.52
N HIS A 102 0.15 25.12 -20.20
CA HIS A 102 0.97 26.15 -19.58
C HIS A 102 2.46 25.86 -19.74
N LEU A 103 2.88 24.62 -19.51
CA LEU A 103 4.25 24.16 -19.68
C LEU A 103 4.70 24.27 -21.14
N HIS A 104 3.84 23.91 -22.09
CA HIS A 104 4.11 24.06 -23.51
C HIS A 104 4.32 25.53 -23.90
N LYS A 105 3.43 26.44 -23.47
CA LYS A 105 3.57 27.89 -23.71
C LYS A 105 4.83 28.47 -23.06
N ALA A 106 5.27 27.92 -21.93
CA ALA A 106 6.49 28.31 -21.24
C ALA A 106 7.77 27.66 -21.79
N GLY A 107 7.67 26.74 -22.77
CA GLY A 107 8.83 25.98 -23.28
C GLY A 107 9.39 24.95 -22.29
N LEU A 108 8.59 24.53 -21.30
CA LEU A 108 8.95 23.61 -20.22
C LEU A 108 8.31 22.21 -20.37
N ASP A 109 7.60 21.95 -21.47
CA ASP A 109 7.05 20.62 -21.77
C ASP A 109 8.15 19.69 -22.28
N ASN A 110 9.00 19.21 -21.37
CA ASN A 110 10.10 18.30 -21.68
C ASN A 110 10.39 17.35 -20.50
N SER A 111 11.13 16.28 -20.78
CA SER A 111 11.41 15.22 -19.82
C SER A 111 12.20 15.70 -18.59
N SER A 112 13.01 16.75 -18.69
CA SER A 112 13.76 17.28 -17.54
C SER A 112 12.84 17.99 -16.54
N THR A 113 11.83 18.71 -17.04
CA THR A 113 10.79 19.30 -16.20
C THR A 113 9.93 18.23 -15.54
N TYR A 114 9.53 17.17 -16.26
CA TYR A 114 8.81 16.04 -15.65
C TYR A 114 9.62 15.38 -14.53
N GLN A 115 10.89 15.05 -14.78
CA GLN A 115 11.80 14.48 -13.77
C GLN A 115 11.85 15.36 -12.51
N ARG A 116 12.01 16.68 -12.68
CA ARG A 116 12.07 17.61 -11.57
C ARG A 116 10.75 17.69 -10.78
N VAL A 117 9.60 17.62 -11.46
CA VAL A 117 8.29 17.53 -10.79
C VAL A 117 8.20 16.26 -9.95
N LEU A 118 8.56 15.12 -10.54
CA LEU A 118 8.54 13.82 -9.87
C LEU A 118 9.45 13.81 -8.63
N GLU A 119 10.69 14.27 -8.77
CA GLU A 119 11.66 14.39 -7.66
C GLU A 119 11.14 15.31 -6.55
N THR A 120 10.62 16.49 -6.92
CA THR A 120 10.09 17.46 -5.94
C THR A 120 8.90 16.86 -5.16
N MET A 121 8.00 16.14 -5.84
CA MET A 121 6.89 15.45 -5.19
C MET A 121 7.37 14.35 -4.26
N TYR A 122 8.43 13.63 -4.66
CA TYR A 122 9.01 12.57 -3.85
C TYR A 122 9.68 13.08 -2.58
N GLU A 123 10.40 14.20 -2.67
CA GLU A 123 11.04 14.88 -1.53
C GLU A 123 10.04 15.52 -0.56
N SER A 124 8.86 15.91 -1.06
CA SER A 124 7.83 16.58 -0.26
C SER A 124 6.89 15.63 0.50
N TRP A 125 7.08 14.31 0.35
CA TRP A 125 6.27 13.28 1.01
C TRP A 125 6.93 12.74 2.28
#